data_AF-T0Z868-F1
#
_entry.id   AF-T0Z868-F1
#
_cell.length_a   1.000
_cell.length_b   1.000
_cell.length_c   1.000
_cell.angle_alpha   90.00
_cell.angle_beta   90.00
_cell.angle_gamma   90.00
#
_symmetry.space_group_name_H-M   'P 1'
#
loop_
_entity.id
_entity.type
_entity.pdbx_description
1 polymer ?
#
loop_
_entity_poly.entity_id
_entity_poly.type
_entity_poly.pdbx_seq_one_letter_code
_entity_poly.pdbx_strand_id
1 'polypeptide(L)'
;MLAALTLLAFALYAGLRALSYRVFREANLGAIVAAAKQQSQFLESVRGAQTIRLYHRAAHHTGRYLNAATDTANRNLAVQRYSLLFGSLNSLLFGLERIGVVWIGASAILDGQLSAGMLMAFLAYSDQFTGRGAALIDYLIDLKLLRLQGERLADIVLTAPERHVDTPYVGPQPEAGLRLRGVSYRYAPGEPWMLKDLDLDIHAGESVAIVGPSGCGKTTLAKILLGLLDPEQGAISIGGIDLHRLGKARYRAMLGAVLQEDTLFAGSIADNIAFFDPDATLTRIEAAARLAGIHDDIIAMPMGYHSLVGDMGSSLSGGQKQRVLLARALYR
;
A
#
# COMPACT_ATOMS: atom_id res chain seq x y z
N MET A 1 -32.68 -17.76 41.64
CA MET A 1 -32.22 -16.42 42.04
C MET A 1 -30.75 -16.19 41.67
N LEU A 2 -29.82 -17.06 42.10
CA LEU A 2 -28.39 -16.96 41.76
C LEU A 2 -28.13 -16.83 40.25
N ALA A 3 -28.69 -17.72 39.41
CA ALA A 3 -28.56 -17.65 37.95
C ALA A 3 -29.13 -16.37 37.32
N ALA A 4 -30.14 -15.73 37.92
CA ALA A 4 -30.68 -14.49 37.38
C ALA A 4 -29.71 -13.31 37.60
N LEU A 5 -28.97 -13.33 38.72
CA LEU A 5 -27.95 -12.33 39.02
C LEU A 5 -26.78 -12.41 38.03
N THR A 6 -26.32 -13.63 37.72
CA THR A 6 -25.22 -13.85 36.77
C THR A 6 -25.61 -13.44 35.35
N LEU A 7 -26.83 -13.79 34.92
CA LEU A 7 -27.37 -13.37 33.63
C LEU A 7 -27.55 -11.85 33.54
N LEU A 8 -27.95 -11.18 34.62
CA LEU A 8 -28.07 -9.72 34.67
C LEU A 8 -26.69 -9.06 34.53
N ALA A 9 -25.67 -9.53 35.26
CA ALA A 9 -24.31 -9.02 35.15
C ALA A 9 -23.76 -9.20 33.73
N PHE A 10 -23.99 -10.36 33.12
CA PHE A 10 -23.61 -10.62 31.73
C PHE A 10 -24.32 -9.68 30.73
N ALA A 11 -25.62 -9.45 30.91
CA ALA A 11 -26.39 -8.52 30.07
C ALA A 11 -25.89 -7.07 30.21
N LEU A 12 -25.56 -6.63 31.43
CA LEU A 12 -24.95 -5.33 31.70
C LEU A 12 -23.58 -5.19 31.03
N TYR A 13 -22.75 -6.23 31.08
CA TYR A 13 -21.46 -6.27 30.38
C TYR A 13 -21.64 -6.12 28.86
N ALA A 14 -22.56 -6.89 28.26
CA ALA A 14 -22.85 -6.80 26.83
C ALA A 14 -23.33 -5.39 26.42
N GLY A 15 -24.20 -4.78 27.23
CA GLY A 15 -24.65 -3.40 27.04
C GLY A 15 -23.52 -2.38 27.13
N LEU A 16 -22.65 -2.50 28.13
CA LEU A 16 -21.49 -1.63 28.32
C LEU A 16 -20.52 -1.73 27.12
N ARG A 17 -20.29 -2.94 26.60
CA ARG A 17 -19.43 -3.16 25.43
C ARG A 17 -20.05 -2.57 24.15
N ALA A 18 -21.36 -2.74 23.97
CA ALA A 18 -22.05 -2.18 22.81
C ALA A 18 -22.01 -0.64 22.78
N LEU A 19 -22.18 0.00 23.95
CA LEU A 19 -22.11 1.45 24.08
C LEU A 19 -20.69 1.99 23.87
N SER A 20 -19.68 1.30 24.41
CA SER A 20 -18.28 1.71 24.30
C SER A 20 -17.67 1.47 22.92
N TYR A 21 -18.29 0.60 22.09
CA TYR A 21 -17.79 0.25 20.76
C TYR A 21 -17.51 1.47 19.87
N ARG A 22 -18.42 2.46 19.83
CA ARG A 22 -18.24 3.65 18.96
C ARG A 22 -17.00 4.45 19.36
N VAL A 23 -16.87 4.73 20.66
CA VAL A 23 -15.73 5.47 21.22
C VAL A 23 -14.42 4.71 20.97
N PHE A 24 -14.43 3.39 21.21
CA PHE A 24 -13.26 2.56 21.00
C PHE A 24 -12.86 2.49 19.52
N ARG A 25 -13.84 2.40 18.60
CA ARG A 25 -13.62 2.43 17.15
C ARG A 25 -13.00 3.76 16.70
N GLU A 26 -13.53 4.90 17.15
CA GLU A 26 -13.00 6.22 16.83
C GLU A 26 -11.58 6.43 17.36
N ALA A 27 -11.32 5.99 18.60
CA ALA A 27 -9.97 6.06 19.18
C ALA A 27 -8.96 5.21 18.38
N ASN A 28 -9.34 3.98 18.00
CA ASN A 28 -8.50 3.11 17.16
C ASN A 28 -8.24 3.70 15.77
N LEU A 29 -9.28 4.25 15.12
CA LEU A 29 -9.13 4.95 13.85
C LEU A 29 -8.15 6.13 13.97
N GLY A 30 -8.31 6.95 15.01
CA GLY A 30 -7.43 8.08 15.29
C GLY A 30 -5.97 7.66 15.46
N ALA A 31 -5.71 6.57 16.18
CA ALA A 31 -4.38 6.01 16.37
C ALA A 31 -3.76 5.52 15.06
N ILE A 32 -4.52 4.78 14.24
CA ILE A 32 -4.07 4.28 12.93
C ILE A 32 -3.68 5.43 12.00
N VAL A 33 -4.48 6.50 11.94
CA VAL A 33 -4.20 7.67 11.09
C VAL A 33 -2.97 8.43 11.58
N ALA A 34 -2.80 8.60 12.89
CA ALA A 34 -1.61 9.27 13.45
C ALA A 34 -0.34 8.48 13.16
N ALA A 35 -0.36 7.16 13.35
CA ALA A 35 0.77 6.28 13.04
C ALA A 35 1.15 6.34 11.55
N ALA A 36 0.16 6.33 10.65
CA ALA A 36 0.39 6.47 9.21
C ALA A 36 1.03 7.83 8.87
N LYS A 37 0.58 8.91 9.52
CA LYS A 37 1.15 10.26 9.35
C LYS A 37 2.60 10.34 9.86
N GLN A 38 2.89 9.75 11.02
CA GLN A 38 4.25 9.68 11.57
C GLN A 38 5.18 8.95 10.60
N GLN A 39 4.77 7.77 10.10
CA GLN A 39 5.58 7.00 9.14
C GLN A 39 5.80 7.75 7.83
N SER A 40 4.79 8.45 7.33
CA SER A 40 4.89 9.26 6.11
C SER A 40 5.90 10.40 6.28
N GLN A 41 5.85 11.12 7.41
CA GLN A 41 6.80 12.20 7.71
C GLN A 41 8.23 11.69 7.89
N PHE A 42 8.40 10.49 8.44
CA PHE A 42 9.69 9.84 8.54
C PHE A 42 10.26 9.56 7.14
N LEU A 43 9.49 8.89 6.28
CA LEU A 43 9.92 8.58 4.91
C LEU A 43 10.20 9.85 4.08
N GLU A 44 9.39 10.89 4.22
CA GLU A 44 9.62 12.21 3.61
C GLU A 44 10.97 12.80 4.06
N SER A 45 11.26 12.74 5.36
CA SER A 45 12.50 13.29 5.92
C SER A 45 13.74 12.48 5.51
N VAL A 46 13.62 11.15 5.41
CA VAL A 46 14.70 10.29 4.92
C VAL A 46 14.99 10.57 3.44
N ARG A 47 13.96 10.63 2.59
CA ARG A 47 14.11 10.95 1.16
C ARG A 47 14.63 12.36 0.92
N GLY A 48 14.27 13.31 1.78
CA GLY A 48 14.69 14.71 1.73
C GLY A 48 15.95 15.03 2.53
N ALA A 49 16.69 14.04 3.04
CA ALA A 49 17.75 14.27 4.03
C ALA A 49 18.85 15.24 3.55
N GLN A 50 19.24 15.15 2.28
CA GLN A 50 20.24 16.06 1.70
C GLN A 50 19.73 17.50 1.68
N THR A 51 18.50 17.74 1.20
CA THR A 51 17.86 19.05 1.20
C THR A 51 17.74 19.60 2.62
N ILE A 52 17.30 18.78 3.58
CA ILE A 52 17.17 19.19 4.98
C ILE A 52 18.51 19.65 5.56
N ARG A 53 19.62 18.95 5.23
CA ARG A 53 20.97 19.32 5.65
C ARG A 53 21.45 20.60 4.96
N LEU A 54 21.27 20.72 3.65
CA LEU A 54 21.69 21.89 2.87
C LEU A 54 20.99 23.18 3.33
N TYR A 55 19.69 23.12 3.62
CA TYR A 55 18.94 24.26 4.13
C TYR A 55 19.02 24.42 5.65
N HIS A 56 19.83 23.59 6.34
CA HIS A 56 20.07 23.65 7.77
C HIS A 56 18.77 23.57 8.63
N ARG A 57 17.75 22.87 8.14
CA ARG A 57 16.41 22.74 8.78
C ARG A 57 16.18 21.42 9.52
N ALA A 58 17.25 20.70 9.87
CA ALA A 58 17.16 19.43 10.59
C ALA A 58 16.33 19.54 11.87
N ALA A 59 16.58 20.55 12.72
CA ALA A 59 15.84 20.74 13.97
C ALA A 59 14.32 20.92 13.75
N HIS A 60 13.92 21.64 12.69
CA HIS A 60 12.50 21.83 12.36
C HIS A 60 11.84 20.51 11.94
N HIS A 61 12.49 19.72 11.09
CA HIS A 61 11.97 18.41 10.68
C HIS A 61 11.94 17.41 11.84
N THR A 62 12.96 17.40 12.70
CA THR A 62 12.95 16.62 13.94
C THR A 62 11.80 17.04 14.84
N GLY A 63 11.54 18.34 15.00
CA GLY A 63 10.40 18.85 15.76
C GLY A 63 9.05 18.40 15.18
N ARG A 64 8.87 18.46 13.86
CA ARG A 64 7.65 17.95 13.19
C ARG A 64 7.45 16.45 13.45
N TYR A 65 8.51 15.66 13.30
CA TYR A 65 8.47 14.22 13.57
C TYR A 65 8.15 13.92 15.03
N LEU A 66 8.81 14.60 15.98
CA LEU A 66 8.57 14.43 17.41
C LEU A 66 7.14 14.84 17.82
N ASN A 67 6.58 15.88 17.19
CA ASN A 67 5.18 16.26 17.40
C ASN A 67 4.22 15.18 16.89
N ALA A 68 4.49 14.59 15.71
CA ALA A 68 3.70 13.48 15.19
C ALA A 68 3.86 12.20 16.03
N ALA A 69 5.06 11.92 16.54
CA ALA A 69 5.31 10.82 17.46
C ALA A 69 4.58 11.01 18.79
N THR A 70 4.57 12.24 19.32
CA THR A 70 3.82 12.59 20.53
C THR A 70 2.31 12.48 20.32
N ASP A 71 1.78 12.96 19.18
CA ASP A 71 0.36 12.79 18.83
C ASP A 71 -0.01 11.30 18.73
N THR A 72 0.82 10.49 18.06
CA THR A 72 0.63 9.04 17.97
C THR A 72 0.65 8.38 19.34
N ALA A 73 1.61 8.73 20.21
CA ALA A 73 1.69 8.25 21.58
C ALA A 73 0.44 8.65 22.38
N ASN A 74 -0.02 9.90 22.30
CA ASN A 74 -1.21 10.38 22.98
C ASN A 74 -2.48 9.65 22.53
N ARG A 75 -2.63 9.37 21.23
CA ARG A 75 -3.77 8.60 20.71
C ARG A 75 -3.73 7.13 21.13
N ASN A 76 -2.55 6.51 21.13
CA ASN A 76 -2.38 5.16 21.67
C ASN A 76 -2.68 5.10 23.16
N LEU A 77 -2.24 6.10 23.93
CA LEU A 77 -2.59 6.23 25.35
C LEU A 77 -4.09 6.44 25.55
N ALA A 78 -4.79 7.16 24.68
CA ALA A 78 -6.24 7.28 24.74
C ALA A 78 -6.93 5.92 24.53
N VAL A 79 -6.52 5.15 23.52
CA VAL A 79 -7.00 3.77 23.30
C VAL A 79 -6.75 2.90 24.54
N GLN A 80 -5.54 2.95 25.10
CA GLN A 80 -5.18 2.18 26.29
C GLN A 80 -5.99 2.62 27.51
N ARG A 81 -6.20 3.93 27.72
CA ARG A 81 -7.05 4.47 28.79
C ARG A 81 -8.48 3.96 28.69
N TYR A 82 -9.07 3.95 27.49
CA TYR A 82 -10.41 3.38 27.29
C TYR A 82 -10.44 1.87 27.59
N SER A 83 -9.41 1.13 27.17
CA SER A 83 -9.29 -0.29 27.49
C SER A 83 -9.16 -0.54 29.00
N LEU A 84 -8.38 0.26 29.70
CA LEU A 84 -8.19 0.16 31.16
C LEU A 84 -9.48 0.52 31.90
N LEU A 85 -10.12 1.65 31.56
CA LEU A 85 -11.40 2.05 32.16
C LEU A 85 -12.47 0.98 31.95
N PHE A 86 -12.57 0.43 30.74
CA PHE A 86 -13.48 -0.67 30.46
C PHE A 86 -13.14 -1.92 31.27
N GLY A 87 -11.86 -2.31 31.34
CA GLY A 87 -11.39 -3.44 32.14
C GLY A 87 -11.68 -3.27 33.64
N SER A 88 -11.50 -2.07 34.18
CA SER A 88 -11.83 -1.74 35.58
C SER A 88 -13.33 -1.81 35.84
N LEU A 89 -14.16 -1.22 34.99
CA LEU A 89 -15.62 -1.32 35.10
C LEU A 89 -16.10 -2.77 35.02
N ASN A 90 -15.49 -3.56 34.14
CA ASN A 90 -15.78 -4.98 33.99
C ASN A 90 -15.42 -5.79 35.25
N SER A 91 -14.22 -5.55 35.79
CA SER A 91 -13.76 -6.19 37.03
C SER A 91 -14.66 -5.83 38.22
N LEU A 92 -15.11 -4.58 38.32
CA LEU A 92 -16.07 -4.15 39.35
C LEU A 92 -17.44 -4.82 39.16
N LEU A 93 -17.94 -4.91 37.93
CA LEU A 93 -19.22 -5.53 37.63
C LEU A 93 -19.24 -7.01 38.04
N PHE A 94 -18.24 -7.78 37.63
CA PHE A 94 -18.14 -9.20 38.01
C PHE A 94 -17.72 -9.41 39.46
N GLY A 95 -16.95 -8.48 40.05
CA GLY A 95 -16.66 -8.49 41.48
C GLY A 95 -17.92 -8.33 42.33
N LEU A 96 -18.79 -7.38 41.98
CA LEU A 96 -20.07 -7.15 42.66
C LEU A 96 -21.05 -8.31 42.44
N GLU A 97 -21.11 -8.86 41.23
CA GLU A 97 -21.87 -10.08 40.94
C GLU A 97 -21.42 -11.24 41.85
N ARG A 98 -20.11 -11.49 41.93
CA ARG A 98 -19.55 -12.56 42.76
C ARG A 98 -19.86 -12.37 44.24
N ILE A 99 -19.76 -11.15 44.77
CA ILE A 99 -20.16 -10.84 46.15
C ILE A 99 -21.64 -11.14 46.36
N GLY A 100 -22.51 -10.72 45.43
CA GLY A 100 -23.95 -10.98 45.50
C GLY A 100 -24.29 -12.48 45.43
N VAL A 101 -23.62 -13.23 44.57
CA VAL A 101 -23.77 -14.70 44.48
C VAL A 101 -23.36 -15.37 45.77
N VAL A 102 -22.21 -15.00 46.35
CA VAL A 102 -21.74 -15.55 47.63
C VAL A 102 -22.68 -15.19 48.78
N TRP A 103 -23.15 -13.95 48.85
CA TRP A 103 -24.08 -13.51 49.89
C TRP A 103 -25.40 -14.30 49.86
N ILE A 104 -26.06 -14.34 48.70
CA ILE A 104 -27.33 -15.06 48.52
C ILE A 104 -27.14 -16.57 48.68
N GLY A 105 -26.01 -17.09 48.20
CA GLY A 105 -25.66 -18.50 48.33
C GLY A 105 -25.44 -18.91 49.79
N ALA A 106 -24.72 -18.10 50.56
CA ALA A 106 -24.47 -18.33 51.98
C ALA A 106 -25.75 -18.27 52.82
N SER A 107 -26.64 -17.29 52.57
CA SER A 107 -27.93 -17.24 53.26
C SER A 107 -28.79 -18.47 52.97
N ALA A 108 -28.82 -18.94 51.72
CA ALA A 108 -29.57 -20.13 51.36
C ALA A 108 -28.98 -21.44 51.93
N ILE A 109 -27.68 -21.47 52.23
CA ILE A 109 -27.06 -22.58 52.99
C ILE A 109 -27.52 -22.54 54.44
N LEU A 110 -27.54 -21.36 55.07
CA LEU A 110 -28.02 -21.19 56.45
C LEU A 110 -29.50 -21.57 56.60
N ASP A 111 -30.32 -21.32 55.58
CA ASP A 111 -31.73 -21.71 55.52
C ASP A 111 -31.94 -23.21 55.17
N GLY A 112 -30.86 -23.98 54.98
CA GLY A 112 -30.90 -25.42 54.67
C GLY A 112 -31.36 -25.76 53.25
N GLN A 113 -31.50 -24.77 52.36
CA GLN A 113 -31.98 -24.97 50.98
C GLN A 113 -30.85 -25.38 50.01
N LEU A 114 -29.59 -25.09 50.35
CA LEU A 114 -28.42 -25.34 49.51
C LEU A 114 -27.29 -26.00 50.30
N SER A 115 -26.53 -26.88 49.65
CA SER A 115 -25.29 -27.44 50.22
C SER A 115 -24.08 -26.57 49.84
N ALA A 116 -23.04 -26.60 50.67
CA ALA A 116 -21.80 -25.90 50.37
C ALA A 116 -21.16 -26.35 49.03
N GLY A 117 -21.26 -27.65 48.70
CA GLY A 117 -20.78 -28.19 47.44
C GLY A 117 -21.53 -27.64 46.22
N MET A 118 -22.85 -27.45 46.32
CA MET A 118 -23.64 -26.83 45.25
C MET A 118 -23.27 -25.37 45.02
N LEU A 119 -22.99 -24.60 46.09
CA LEU A 119 -22.52 -23.22 45.94
C LEU A 119 -21.15 -23.16 45.26
N MET A 120 -20.21 -24.03 45.63
CA MET A 120 -18.90 -24.09 44.99
C MET A 120 -19.00 -24.47 43.51
N ALA A 121 -19.86 -25.44 43.18
CA ALA A 121 -20.14 -25.79 41.79
C ALA A 121 -20.77 -24.62 41.02
N PHE A 122 -21.74 -23.92 41.62
CA PHE A 122 -22.37 -22.76 41.00
C PHE A 122 -21.36 -21.62 40.74
N LEU A 123 -20.49 -21.31 41.71
CA LEU A 123 -19.45 -20.30 41.55
C LEU A 123 -18.51 -20.65 40.38
N ALA A 124 -18.07 -21.90 40.30
CA ALA A 124 -17.20 -22.36 39.22
C ALA A 124 -17.89 -22.26 37.84
N TYR A 125 -19.16 -22.67 37.74
CA TYR A 125 -19.92 -22.55 36.49
C TYR A 125 -20.26 -21.10 36.13
N SER A 126 -20.53 -20.24 37.12
CA SER A 126 -20.75 -18.81 36.89
C SER A 126 -19.50 -18.15 36.32
N ASP A 127 -18.35 -18.34 36.98
CA ASP A 127 -17.06 -17.80 36.54
C ASP A 127 -16.73 -18.29 35.11
N GLN A 128 -16.97 -19.57 34.82
CA GLN A 128 -16.76 -20.14 33.49
C GLN A 128 -17.70 -19.55 32.43
N PHE A 129 -18.99 -19.42 32.75
CA PHE A 129 -20.00 -18.84 31.85
C PHE A 129 -19.67 -17.38 31.54
N THR A 130 -19.43 -16.59 32.58
CA THR A 130 -19.11 -15.18 32.50
C THR A 130 -17.81 -14.93 31.73
N GLY A 131 -16.74 -15.67 32.07
CA GLY A 131 -15.45 -15.53 31.40
C GLY A 131 -15.51 -15.90 29.92
N ARG A 132 -16.14 -17.02 29.57
CA ARG A 132 -16.29 -17.45 28.17
C ARG A 132 -17.24 -16.55 27.38
N GLY A 133 -18.34 -16.12 27.99
CA GLY A 133 -19.30 -15.20 27.38
C GLY A 133 -18.67 -13.84 27.08
N ALA A 134 -17.91 -13.30 28.04
CA ALA A 134 -17.19 -12.03 27.86
C ALA A 134 -16.16 -12.14 26.74
N ALA A 135 -15.36 -13.21 26.72
CA ALA A 135 -14.38 -13.46 25.67
C ALA A 135 -15.03 -13.55 24.28
N LEU A 136 -16.21 -14.17 24.15
CA LEU A 136 -16.95 -14.22 22.89
C LEU A 136 -17.38 -12.84 22.41
N ILE A 137 -17.89 -12.01 23.31
CA ILE A 137 -18.29 -10.63 23.00
C ILE A 137 -17.07 -9.80 22.58
N ASP A 138 -15.96 -9.91 23.31
CA ASP A 138 -14.72 -9.21 22.98
C ASP A 138 -14.21 -9.62 21.59
N TYR A 139 -14.21 -10.92 21.29
CA TYR A 139 -13.84 -11.42 19.97
C TYR A 139 -14.73 -10.88 18.85
N LEU A 140 -16.05 -10.79 19.07
CA LEU A 140 -16.97 -10.19 18.10
C LEU A 140 -16.67 -8.70 17.86
N ILE A 141 -16.27 -7.96 18.89
CA ILE A 141 -15.86 -6.56 18.76
C ILE A 141 -14.55 -6.45 17.97
N ASP A 142 -13.57 -7.28 18.29
CA ASP A 142 -12.28 -7.30 17.58
C ASP A 142 -12.48 -7.64 16.10
N LEU A 143 -13.35 -8.60 15.79
CA LEU A 143 -13.75 -8.91 14.42
C LEU A 143 -14.39 -7.71 13.69
N LYS A 144 -15.25 -6.94 14.38
CA LYS A 144 -15.81 -5.70 13.81
C LYS A 144 -14.75 -4.61 13.63
N LEU A 145 -13.72 -4.55 14.46
CA LEU A 145 -12.63 -3.58 14.33
C LEU A 145 -11.70 -3.93 13.16
N LEU A 146 -11.49 -5.23 12.88
CA LEU A 146 -10.73 -5.68 11.69
C LEU A 146 -11.31 -5.12 10.38
N ARG A 147 -12.62 -4.88 10.31
CA ARG A 147 -13.27 -4.25 9.16
C ARG A 147 -12.66 -2.88 8.80
N LEU A 148 -12.16 -2.12 9.78
CA LEU A 148 -11.50 -0.83 9.54
C LEU A 148 -10.21 -0.97 8.71
N GLN A 149 -9.44 -2.04 8.97
CA GLN A 149 -8.24 -2.33 8.18
C GLN A 149 -8.63 -2.86 6.80
N GLY A 150 -9.69 -3.67 6.73
CA GLY A 150 -10.25 -4.19 5.49
C GLY A 150 -10.73 -3.09 4.54
N GLU A 151 -11.43 -2.07 5.03
CA GLU A 151 -11.94 -0.94 4.23
C GLU A 151 -10.80 -0.18 3.53
N ARG A 152 -9.66 0.03 4.21
CA ARG A 152 -8.49 0.70 3.61
C ARG A 152 -7.77 -0.14 2.55
N LEU A 153 -7.74 -1.45 2.75
CA LEU A 153 -7.18 -2.37 1.75
C LEU A 153 -8.13 -2.51 0.56
N ALA A 154 -9.44 -2.44 0.80
CA ALA A 154 -10.46 -2.57 -0.23
C ALA A 154 -10.28 -1.51 -1.33
N ASP A 155 -9.94 -0.27 -1.00
CA ASP A 155 -9.68 0.77 -1.99
C ASP A 155 -8.57 0.38 -2.98
N ILE A 156 -7.53 -0.33 -2.53
CA ILE A 156 -6.42 -0.79 -3.38
C ILE A 156 -6.81 -2.09 -4.09
N VAL A 157 -7.30 -3.09 -3.34
CA VAL A 157 -7.57 -4.44 -3.83
C VAL A 157 -8.75 -4.47 -4.81
N LEU A 158 -9.74 -3.60 -4.62
CA LEU A 158 -10.93 -3.50 -5.48
C LEU A 158 -10.77 -2.46 -6.60
N THR A 159 -9.62 -1.78 -6.68
CA THR A 159 -9.33 -0.95 -7.85
C THR A 159 -9.28 -1.84 -9.09
N ALA A 160 -10.04 -1.46 -10.11
CA ALA A 160 -10.11 -2.24 -11.35
C ALA A 160 -8.71 -2.36 -11.97
N PRO A 161 -8.29 -3.57 -12.39
CA PRO A 161 -7.00 -3.76 -13.05
C PRO A 161 -6.94 -2.98 -14.36
N GLU A 162 -5.71 -2.75 -14.83
CA GLU A 162 -5.48 -2.11 -16.13
C GLU A 162 -6.23 -2.86 -17.25
N ARG A 163 -6.99 -2.11 -18.06
CA ARG A 163 -7.82 -2.68 -19.13
C ARG A 163 -6.97 -3.01 -20.36
N HIS A 164 -7.42 -3.99 -21.14
CA HIS A 164 -6.82 -4.38 -22.42
C HIS A 164 -5.32 -4.73 -22.33
N VAL A 165 -4.84 -5.24 -21.19
CA VAL A 165 -3.45 -5.71 -21.05
C VAL A 165 -3.22 -6.91 -21.95
N ASP A 166 -4.03 -7.96 -21.74
CA ASP A 166 -4.06 -9.16 -22.55
C ASP A 166 -5.32 -9.18 -23.40
N THR A 167 -5.17 -9.52 -24.67
CA THR A 167 -6.26 -9.62 -25.63
C THR A 167 -6.13 -10.92 -26.42
N PRO A 168 -7.24 -11.46 -26.97
CA PRO A 168 -7.21 -12.69 -27.77
C PRO A 168 -6.66 -12.46 -29.18
N TYR A 169 -5.85 -11.41 -29.41
CA TYR A 169 -5.29 -11.16 -30.74
C TYR A 169 -4.34 -12.29 -31.15
N VAL A 170 -4.73 -13.00 -32.21
CA VAL A 170 -3.95 -14.05 -32.87
C VAL A 170 -3.70 -13.59 -34.29
N GLY A 171 -2.59 -12.88 -34.49
CA GLY A 171 -2.16 -12.40 -35.79
C GLY A 171 -0.66 -12.13 -35.78
N PRO A 172 -0.07 -11.81 -36.95
CA PRO A 172 1.34 -11.49 -37.04
C PRO A 172 1.67 -10.25 -36.21
N GLN A 173 2.95 -10.13 -35.84
CA GLN A 173 3.45 -8.92 -35.21
C GLN A 173 3.31 -7.74 -36.18
N PRO A 174 2.67 -6.62 -35.78
CA PRO A 174 2.46 -5.49 -36.66
C PRO A 174 3.77 -4.79 -37.00
N GLU A 175 3.81 -4.14 -38.17
CA GLU A 175 4.90 -3.23 -38.52
C GLU A 175 4.99 -2.08 -37.51
N ALA A 176 6.20 -1.57 -37.29
CA ALA A 176 6.50 -0.55 -36.28
C ALA A 176 6.04 0.88 -36.64
N GLY A 177 5.03 1.04 -37.50
CA GLY A 177 4.42 2.33 -37.81
C GLY A 177 3.33 2.69 -36.81
N LEU A 178 3.38 3.87 -36.20
CA LEU A 178 2.46 4.33 -35.15
C LEU A 178 1.54 5.44 -35.68
N ARG A 179 0.25 5.34 -35.38
CA ARG A 179 -0.76 6.31 -35.82
C ARG A 179 -1.73 6.65 -34.70
N LEU A 180 -1.85 7.94 -34.41
CA LEU A 180 -2.82 8.54 -33.49
C LEU A 180 -3.86 9.26 -34.33
N ARG A 181 -5.14 9.05 -34.01
CA ARG A 181 -6.26 9.73 -34.66
C ARG A 181 -7.19 10.37 -33.64
N GLY A 182 -7.33 11.70 -33.72
CA GLY A 182 -8.20 12.50 -32.86
C GLY A 182 -7.95 12.32 -31.36
N VAL A 183 -6.70 12.09 -30.96
CA VAL A 183 -6.36 11.75 -29.57
C VAL A 183 -6.56 12.95 -28.65
N SER A 184 -7.40 12.79 -27.62
CA SER A 184 -7.62 13.80 -26.59
C SER A 184 -7.43 13.23 -25.18
N TYR A 185 -6.77 13.99 -24.31
CA TYR A 185 -6.42 13.56 -22.95
C TYR A 185 -6.42 14.73 -21.95
N ARG A 186 -6.86 14.43 -20.72
CA ARG A 186 -6.74 15.27 -19.51
C ARG A 186 -6.54 14.36 -18.29
N TYR A 187 -6.01 14.90 -17.19
CA TYR A 187 -5.70 14.07 -16.01
C TYR A 187 -6.92 13.74 -15.16
N ALA A 188 -7.90 14.63 -15.11
CA ALA A 188 -9.15 14.38 -14.38
C ALA A 188 -10.39 14.91 -15.12
N PRO A 189 -11.56 14.28 -14.92
CA PRO A 189 -12.82 14.82 -15.40
C PRO A 189 -13.04 16.25 -14.90
N GLY A 190 -13.34 17.17 -15.82
CA GLY A 190 -13.55 18.59 -15.50
C GLY A 190 -12.30 19.47 -15.59
N GLU A 191 -11.12 18.89 -15.76
CA GLU A 191 -9.92 19.65 -16.10
C GLU A 191 -9.89 20.05 -17.59
N PRO A 192 -9.17 21.12 -17.96
CA PRO A 192 -8.96 21.47 -19.36
C PRO A 192 -8.23 20.34 -20.09
N TRP A 193 -8.53 20.20 -21.38
CA TRP A 193 -7.82 19.27 -22.27
C TRP A 193 -6.34 19.61 -22.29
N MET A 194 -5.48 18.64 -21.97
CA MET A 194 -4.04 18.78 -22.13
C MET A 194 -3.64 18.53 -23.58
N LEU A 195 -4.16 17.44 -24.16
CA LEU A 195 -4.08 17.15 -25.58
C LEU A 195 -5.51 17.14 -26.12
N LYS A 196 -5.74 17.76 -27.27
CA LYS A 196 -7.06 17.83 -27.89
C LYS A 196 -6.92 17.60 -29.38
N ASP A 197 -7.65 16.61 -29.88
CA ASP A 197 -7.77 16.26 -31.30
C ASP A 197 -6.40 16.10 -31.99
N LEU A 198 -5.50 15.37 -31.33
CA LEU A 198 -4.15 15.16 -31.82
C LEU A 198 -4.11 14.03 -32.87
N ASP A 199 -3.70 14.38 -34.08
CA ASP A 199 -3.32 13.45 -35.14
C ASP A 199 -1.79 13.38 -35.26
N LEU A 200 -1.25 12.16 -35.32
CA LEU A 200 0.18 11.93 -35.51
C LEU A 200 0.41 10.62 -36.26
N ASP A 201 1.23 10.68 -37.31
CA ASP A 201 1.66 9.51 -38.08
C ASP A 201 3.19 9.40 -37.99
N ILE A 202 3.69 8.24 -37.56
CA ILE A 202 5.12 7.89 -37.49
C ILE A 202 5.30 6.61 -38.30
N HIS A 203 6.08 6.68 -39.38
CA HIS A 203 6.31 5.54 -40.26
C HIS A 203 7.37 4.60 -39.68
N ALA A 204 7.35 3.34 -40.10
CA ALA A 204 8.37 2.37 -39.67
C ALA A 204 9.78 2.83 -40.08
N GLY A 205 10.71 2.86 -39.12
CA GLY A 205 12.07 3.36 -39.34
C GLY A 205 12.22 4.88 -39.30
N GLU A 206 11.12 5.63 -39.13
CA GLU A 206 11.15 7.08 -38.98
C GLU A 206 11.63 7.48 -37.58
N SER A 207 12.52 8.47 -37.51
CA SER A 207 12.96 9.06 -36.24
C SER A 207 12.33 10.45 -36.08
N VAL A 208 11.39 10.57 -35.14
CA VAL A 208 10.63 11.80 -34.91
C VAL A 208 11.08 12.48 -33.62
N ALA A 209 11.36 13.79 -33.71
CA ALA A 209 11.66 14.63 -32.55
C ALA A 209 10.46 15.51 -32.19
N ILE A 210 9.93 15.37 -30.98
CA ILE A 210 8.80 16.17 -30.49
C ILE A 210 9.34 17.36 -29.68
N VAL A 211 9.15 18.57 -30.19
CA VAL A 211 9.62 19.83 -29.58
C VAL A 211 8.46 20.72 -29.15
N GLY A 212 8.69 21.57 -28.15
CA GLY A 212 7.69 22.52 -27.68
C GLY A 212 8.04 23.09 -26.30
N PRO A 213 7.33 24.15 -25.86
CA PRO A 213 7.57 24.80 -24.57
C PRO A 213 7.30 23.86 -23.38
N SER A 214 7.83 24.20 -22.20
CA SER A 214 7.53 23.42 -20.98
C SER A 214 6.02 23.42 -20.70
N GLY A 215 5.50 22.30 -20.19
CA GLY A 215 4.07 22.17 -19.85
C GLY A 215 3.12 21.91 -21.01
N CYS A 216 3.56 21.83 -22.27
CA CYS A 216 2.67 21.56 -23.41
C CYS A 216 2.24 20.08 -23.58
N GLY A 217 2.54 19.21 -22.61
CA GLY A 217 2.10 17.81 -22.64
C GLY A 217 3.04 16.81 -23.34
N LYS A 218 4.29 17.17 -23.70
CA LYS A 218 5.25 16.22 -24.35
C LYS A 218 5.46 14.92 -23.57
N THR A 219 5.72 15.02 -22.27
CA THR A 219 5.92 13.85 -21.42
C THR A 219 4.64 13.04 -21.28
N THR A 220 3.48 13.69 -21.28
CA THR A 220 2.17 13.03 -21.28
C THR A 220 1.92 12.29 -22.58
N LEU A 221 2.23 12.92 -23.72
CA LEU A 221 2.17 12.28 -25.04
C LEU A 221 3.09 11.05 -25.06
N ALA A 222 4.34 11.15 -24.60
CA ALA A 222 5.24 10.00 -24.50
C ALA A 222 4.64 8.87 -23.65
N LYS A 223 4.01 9.17 -22.51
CA LYS A 223 3.32 8.16 -21.69
C LYS A 223 2.13 7.51 -22.41
N ILE A 224 1.37 8.27 -23.21
CA ILE A 224 0.30 7.75 -24.07
C ILE A 224 0.88 6.85 -25.16
N LEU A 225 1.97 7.26 -25.82
CA LEU A 225 2.66 6.43 -26.81
C LEU A 225 3.24 5.16 -26.19
N LEU A 226 3.63 5.15 -24.92
CA LEU A 226 4.08 3.94 -24.22
C LEU A 226 2.92 3.06 -23.71
N GLY A 227 1.67 3.48 -23.97
CA GLY A 227 0.46 2.83 -23.48
C GLY A 227 0.30 2.89 -21.95
N LEU A 228 1.01 3.78 -21.26
CA LEU A 228 0.92 3.97 -19.80
C LEU A 228 -0.29 4.81 -19.40
N LEU A 229 -0.79 5.63 -20.32
CA LEU A 229 -2.00 6.42 -20.16
C LEU A 229 -2.93 6.12 -21.33
N ASP A 230 -4.20 5.86 -21.03
CA ASP A 230 -5.22 5.70 -22.04
C ASP A 230 -5.82 7.08 -22.40
N PRO A 231 -5.96 7.41 -23.69
CA PRO A 231 -6.64 8.64 -24.09
C PRO A 231 -8.13 8.58 -23.74
N GLU A 232 -8.75 9.74 -23.46
CA GLU A 232 -10.21 9.81 -23.25
C GLU A 232 -10.98 9.70 -24.58
N GLN A 233 -10.39 10.19 -25.67
CA GLN A 233 -10.98 10.17 -27.01
C GLN A 233 -9.91 9.88 -28.06
N GLY A 234 -10.34 9.39 -29.22
CA GLY A 234 -9.47 9.01 -30.32
C GLY A 234 -8.98 7.56 -30.22
N ALA A 235 -8.08 7.19 -31.12
CA ALA A 235 -7.53 5.85 -31.20
C ALA A 235 -6.03 5.87 -31.49
N ILE A 236 -5.33 4.85 -31.00
CA ILE A 236 -3.91 4.60 -31.25
C ILE A 236 -3.79 3.26 -31.96
N SER A 237 -3.03 3.23 -33.04
CA SER A 237 -2.80 2.02 -33.83
C SER A 237 -1.33 1.84 -34.18
N ILE A 238 -0.87 0.59 -34.23
CA ILE A 238 0.47 0.19 -34.66
C ILE A 238 0.35 -0.79 -35.83
N GLY A 239 1.03 -0.52 -36.95
CA GLY A 239 0.91 -1.32 -38.17
C GLY A 239 -0.54 -1.44 -38.68
N GLY A 240 -1.37 -0.43 -38.42
CA GLY A 240 -2.80 -0.43 -38.73
C GLY A 240 -3.70 -1.20 -37.75
N ILE A 241 -3.14 -1.78 -36.69
CA ILE A 241 -3.87 -2.53 -35.66
C ILE A 241 -4.11 -1.63 -34.45
N ASP A 242 -5.36 -1.50 -34.04
CA ASP A 242 -5.74 -0.77 -32.83
C ASP A 242 -5.07 -1.36 -31.58
N LEU A 243 -4.52 -0.50 -30.73
CA LEU A 243 -3.85 -0.87 -29.49
C LEU A 243 -4.76 -1.67 -28.53
N HIS A 244 -6.05 -1.32 -28.45
CA HIS A 244 -7.04 -2.03 -27.64
C HIS A 244 -7.29 -3.46 -28.15
N ARG A 245 -7.07 -3.71 -29.44
CA ARG A 245 -7.14 -5.05 -30.03
C ARG A 245 -5.84 -5.82 -29.83
N LEU A 246 -4.68 -5.18 -30.05
CA LEU A 246 -3.37 -5.82 -29.92
C LEU A 246 -3.04 -6.21 -28.46
N GLY A 247 -3.49 -5.41 -27.50
CA GLY A 247 -3.21 -5.58 -26.08
C GLY A 247 -1.92 -4.89 -25.66
N LYS A 248 -1.94 -4.27 -24.47
CA LYS A 248 -0.81 -3.48 -23.94
C LYS A 248 0.43 -4.34 -23.65
N ALA A 249 0.26 -5.61 -23.27
CA ALA A 249 1.39 -6.50 -23.00
C ALA A 249 2.23 -6.75 -24.26
N ARG A 250 1.58 -7.16 -25.36
CA ARG A 250 2.22 -7.35 -26.67
C ARG A 250 2.81 -6.05 -27.19
N TYR A 251 2.08 -4.94 -27.06
CA TYR A 251 2.57 -3.63 -27.46
C TYR A 251 3.86 -3.24 -26.72
N ARG A 252 3.87 -3.29 -25.38
CA ARG A 252 5.03 -2.93 -24.56
C ARG A 252 6.21 -3.88 -24.74
N ALA A 253 5.99 -5.12 -25.19
CA ALA A 253 7.07 -6.03 -25.57
C ALA A 253 7.82 -5.58 -26.83
N MET A 254 7.18 -4.79 -27.70
CA MET A 254 7.79 -4.21 -28.90
C MET A 254 8.50 -2.87 -28.62
N LEU A 255 8.41 -2.34 -27.40
CA LEU A 255 8.92 -1.01 -27.05
C LEU A 255 10.17 -1.11 -26.17
N GLY A 256 11.21 -0.36 -26.55
CA GLY A 256 12.28 0.07 -25.67
C GLY A 256 12.05 1.53 -25.26
N ALA A 257 12.16 1.84 -23.98
CA ALA A 257 11.92 3.20 -23.48
C ALA A 257 12.93 3.58 -22.39
N VAL A 258 13.36 4.84 -22.42
CA VAL A 258 14.18 5.46 -21.37
C VAL A 258 13.47 6.72 -20.92
N LEU A 259 12.94 6.71 -19.69
CA LEU A 259 12.19 7.83 -19.13
C LEU A 259 13.12 8.79 -18.37
N GLN A 260 12.72 10.06 -18.29
CA GLN A 260 13.46 11.09 -17.56
C GLN A 260 13.63 10.77 -16.06
N GLU A 261 12.61 10.16 -15.45
CA GLU A 261 12.58 9.78 -14.03
C GLU A 261 12.50 8.25 -13.85
N ASP A 262 13.37 7.50 -14.53
CA ASP A 262 13.45 6.05 -14.32
C ASP A 262 14.36 5.70 -13.13
N THR A 263 14.11 4.55 -12.51
CA THR A 263 14.79 4.07 -11.31
C THR A 263 15.47 2.71 -11.54
N LEU A 264 16.57 2.52 -10.81
CA LEU A 264 17.17 1.20 -10.67
C LEU A 264 16.53 0.53 -9.47
N PHE A 265 16.18 -0.73 -9.64
CA PHE A 265 15.64 -1.56 -8.57
C PHE A 265 16.77 -2.10 -7.71
N ALA A 266 16.46 -2.41 -6.46
CA ALA A 266 17.40 -3.07 -5.55
C ALA A 266 17.82 -4.42 -6.14
N GLY A 267 19.11 -4.56 -6.45
CA GLY A 267 19.65 -5.74 -7.15
C GLY A 267 21.02 -5.43 -7.77
N SER A 268 21.55 -6.35 -8.56
CA SER A 268 22.79 -6.12 -9.29
C SER A 268 22.58 -5.25 -10.55
N ILE A 269 23.67 -4.78 -11.15
CA ILE A 269 23.62 -4.10 -12.46
C ILE A 269 23.09 -5.06 -13.52
N ALA A 270 23.52 -6.32 -13.52
CA ALA A 270 22.99 -7.35 -14.42
C ALA A 270 21.47 -7.49 -14.28
N ASP A 271 20.96 -7.60 -13.04
CA ASP A 271 19.52 -7.72 -12.79
C ASP A 271 18.74 -6.52 -13.34
N ASN A 272 19.31 -5.33 -13.24
CA ASN A 272 18.68 -4.10 -13.72
C ASN A 272 18.71 -3.96 -15.25
N ILE A 273 19.75 -4.46 -15.92
CA ILE A 273 19.84 -4.48 -17.39
C ILE A 273 18.86 -5.52 -17.94
N ALA A 274 18.86 -6.73 -17.38
CA ALA A 274 17.95 -7.81 -17.77
C ALA A 274 16.50 -7.59 -17.27
N PHE A 275 16.29 -6.61 -16.39
CA PHE A 275 15.03 -6.37 -15.69
C PHE A 275 14.48 -7.64 -15.01
N PHE A 276 15.37 -8.40 -14.36
CA PHE A 276 15.07 -9.67 -13.68
C PHE A 276 14.46 -10.74 -14.58
N ASP A 277 14.78 -10.72 -15.89
CA ASP A 277 14.47 -11.80 -16.83
C ASP A 277 15.15 -13.12 -16.38
N PRO A 278 14.39 -14.18 -16.05
CA PRO A 278 14.94 -15.44 -15.57
C PRO A 278 15.78 -16.17 -16.63
N ASP A 279 15.57 -15.88 -17.92
CA ASP A 279 16.28 -16.50 -19.04
C ASP A 279 17.47 -15.65 -19.52
N ALA A 280 17.84 -14.61 -18.75
CA ALA A 280 18.92 -13.71 -19.09
C ALA A 280 20.28 -14.42 -19.09
N THR A 281 21.04 -14.23 -20.17
CA THR A 281 22.42 -14.70 -20.26
C THR A 281 23.38 -13.53 -20.13
N LEU A 282 24.53 -13.76 -19.49
CA LEU A 282 25.55 -12.73 -19.32
C LEU A 282 25.99 -12.14 -20.67
N THR A 283 26.08 -12.97 -21.72
CA THR A 283 26.43 -12.52 -23.07
C THR A 283 25.44 -11.49 -23.63
N ARG A 284 24.12 -11.69 -23.44
CA ARG A 284 23.11 -10.71 -23.87
C ARG A 284 23.20 -9.42 -23.06
N ILE A 285 23.40 -9.54 -21.74
CA ILE A 285 23.56 -8.38 -20.84
C ILE A 285 24.79 -7.57 -21.23
N GLU A 286 25.92 -8.23 -21.50
CA GLU A 286 27.15 -7.58 -21.95
C GLU A 286 26.98 -6.89 -23.29
N ALA A 287 26.32 -7.52 -24.26
CA ALA A 287 26.03 -6.92 -25.56
C ALA A 287 25.22 -5.61 -25.40
N ALA A 288 24.16 -5.63 -24.61
CA ALA A 288 23.35 -4.44 -24.33
C ALA A 288 24.16 -3.34 -23.61
N ALA A 289 25.00 -3.73 -22.64
CA ALA A 289 25.87 -2.81 -21.92
C ALA A 289 26.94 -2.17 -22.82
N ARG A 290 27.48 -2.91 -23.79
CA ARG A 290 28.43 -2.39 -24.78
C ARG A 290 27.75 -1.40 -25.73
N LEU A 291 26.56 -1.71 -26.22
CA LEU A 291 25.77 -0.81 -27.07
C LEU A 291 25.41 0.51 -26.36
N ALA A 292 25.11 0.44 -25.05
CA ALA A 292 24.87 1.62 -24.22
C ALA A 292 26.15 2.32 -23.73
N GLY A 293 27.34 1.79 -24.06
CA GLY A 293 28.63 2.36 -23.69
C GLY A 293 28.90 2.37 -22.19
N ILE A 294 28.37 1.42 -21.41
CA ILE A 294 28.56 1.33 -19.95
C ILE A 294 29.40 0.13 -19.51
N HIS A 295 29.70 -0.79 -20.43
CA HIS A 295 30.44 -2.02 -20.13
C HIS A 295 31.78 -1.79 -19.41
N ASP A 296 32.63 -0.88 -19.92
CA ASP A 296 33.96 -0.64 -19.35
C ASP A 296 33.87 -0.05 -17.93
N ASP A 297 32.88 0.82 -17.68
CA ASP A 297 32.61 1.34 -16.34
C ASP A 297 32.17 0.23 -15.39
N ILE A 298 31.36 -0.72 -15.86
CA ILE A 298 30.89 -1.86 -15.07
C ILE A 298 32.06 -2.76 -14.71
N ILE A 299 32.91 -3.14 -15.67
CA ILE A 299 34.07 -4.01 -15.41
C ILE A 299 35.08 -3.36 -14.45
N ALA A 300 35.21 -2.03 -14.48
CA ALA A 300 36.07 -1.33 -13.55
C ALA A 300 35.56 -1.36 -12.09
N MET A 301 34.31 -1.76 -11.85
CA MET A 301 33.77 -1.91 -10.49
C MET A 301 34.29 -3.19 -9.83
N PRO A 302 34.53 -3.19 -8.50
CA PRO A 302 35.06 -4.36 -7.79
C PRO A 302 34.26 -5.66 -7.99
N MET A 303 32.94 -5.54 -8.17
CA MET A 303 32.04 -6.69 -8.36
C MET A 303 31.48 -6.78 -9.79
N GLY A 304 31.98 -5.96 -10.73
CA GLY A 304 31.52 -5.99 -12.12
C GLY A 304 30.01 -5.84 -12.25
N TYR A 305 29.40 -6.73 -13.05
CA TYR A 305 27.95 -6.84 -13.23
C TYR A 305 27.18 -7.21 -11.95
N HIS A 306 27.83 -7.82 -10.96
CA HIS A 306 27.24 -8.16 -9.67
C HIS A 306 27.25 -7.01 -8.66
N SER A 307 27.78 -5.84 -9.05
CA SER A 307 27.73 -4.64 -8.23
C SER A 307 26.28 -4.26 -7.91
N LEU A 308 25.98 -4.05 -6.62
CA LEU A 308 24.62 -3.78 -6.16
C LEU A 308 24.25 -2.29 -6.33
N VAL A 309 23.05 -2.04 -6.85
CA VAL A 309 22.45 -0.72 -7.08
C VAL A 309 21.03 -0.65 -6.48
N GLY A 310 20.47 0.57 -6.39
CA GLY A 310 19.12 0.84 -5.87
C GLY A 310 19.12 1.72 -4.61
N ASP A 311 17.97 1.86 -3.95
CA ASP A 311 17.72 2.79 -2.83
C ASP A 311 18.65 2.62 -1.61
N MET A 312 19.37 1.49 -1.51
CA MET A 312 20.36 1.22 -0.46
C MET A 312 21.70 0.68 -0.99
N GLY A 313 21.93 0.75 -2.31
CA GLY A 313 23.12 0.21 -3.01
C GLY A 313 24.05 1.29 -3.58
N SER A 314 25.18 0.86 -4.16
CA SER A 314 26.26 1.75 -4.66
C SER A 314 25.75 2.89 -5.56
N SER A 315 26.30 4.09 -5.34
CA SER A 315 25.93 5.29 -6.06
C SER A 315 26.58 5.30 -7.46
N LEU A 316 25.84 4.89 -8.48
CA LEU A 316 26.17 5.25 -9.85
C LEU A 316 26.07 6.76 -10.03
N SER A 317 26.94 7.35 -10.84
CA SER A 317 26.75 8.73 -11.29
C SER A 317 25.46 8.85 -12.12
N GLY A 318 24.91 10.06 -12.25
CA GLY A 318 23.69 10.28 -13.04
C GLY A 318 23.82 9.79 -14.49
N GLY A 319 24.98 10.02 -15.12
CA GLY A 319 25.26 9.55 -16.48
C GLY A 319 25.46 8.03 -16.57
N GLN A 320 26.08 7.41 -15.57
CA GLN A 320 26.17 5.94 -15.48
C GLN A 320 24.78 5.32 -15.33
N LYS A 321 23.95 5.86 -14.43
CA LYS A 321 22.56 5.43 -14.27
C LYS A 321 21.79 5.52 -15.58
N GLN A 322 21.87 6.63 -16.31
CA GLN A 322 21.21 6.79 -17.61
C GLN A 322 21.66 5.75 -18.63
N ARG A 323 22.96 5.45 -18.71
CA ARG A 323 23.46 4.41 -19.62
C ARG A 323 23.06 2.99 -19.20
N VAL A 324 22.94 2.69 -17.90
CA VAL A 324 22.36 1.41 -17.43
C VAL A 324 20.88 1.30 -17.85
N LEU A 325 20.10 2.39 -17.73
CA LEU A 325 18.71 2.42 -18.17
C LEU A 325 18.60 2.28 -19.69
N LEU A 326 19.53 2.86 -20.45
CA LEU A 326 19.62 2.64 -21.90
C LEU A 326 19.96 1.18 -22.23
N ALA A 327 20.91 0.57 -21.53
CA ALA A 327 21.22 -0.85 -21.68
C ALA A 327 19.98 -1.73 -21.40
N ARG A 328 19.18 -1.38 -20.38
CA ARG A 328 17.90 -2.05 -20.09
C ARG A 328 16.92 -1.95 -21.27
N ALA A 329 16.83 -0.79 -21.91
CA ALA A 329 15.97 -0.60 -23.08
C ALA A 329 16.48 -1.39 -24.31
N LEU A 330 17.80 -1.52 -24.47
CA LEU A 330 18.46 -2.24 -25.57
C LEU A 330 18.55 -3.77 -25.36
N TYR A 331 18.34 -4.26 -24.14
CA TYR A 331 18.31 -5.69 -23.83
C TYR A 331 17.08 -6.40 -24.40
N ARG A 332 15.98 -5.64 -24.56
CA ARG A 332 14.73 -6.10 -25.18
C ARG A 332 14.88 -6.24 -26.68
#